data_AF-A0A3E0QZX9-F1
#
_entry.id   AF-A0A3E0QZX9-F1
#
_cell.length_a   1.000
_cell.length_b   1.000
_cell.length_c   1.000
_cell.angle_alpha   90.00
_cell.angle_beta   90.00
_cell.angle_gamma   90.00
#
_symmetry.space_group_name_H-M   'P 1'
#
loop_
_entity.id
_entity.type
_entity.pdbx_description
1 polymer ?
#
loop_
_entity_poly.entity_id
_entity_poly.type
_entity_poly.pdbx_seq_one_letter_code
_entity_poly.pdbx_strand_id
1 'polypeptide(L)' 'METFIALGGILMAIAVALGAFGAHALKDKLQRDKLAAFRTGVQYHLIHALGLIAAGMLAVGVL' A
#
# COMPACT_ATOMS: atom_id res chain seq x y z
N MET A 1 -15.49 -13.22 -4.03
CA MET A 1 -14.49 -12.14 -4.10
C MET A 1 -13.28 -12.34 -3.20
N GLU A 2 -12.98 -13.59 -2.85
CA GLU A 2 -11.79 -13.98 -2.07
C GLU A 2 -10.48 -13.50 -2.73
N THR A 3 -10.41 -13.52 -4.06
CA THR A 3 -9.27 -13.02 -4.84
C THR A 3 -8.95 -11.55 -4.53
N PHE A 4 -9.94 -10.70 -4.29
CA PHE A 4 -9.71 -9.28 -3.99
C PHE A 4 -9.13 -9.09 -2.59
N ILE A 5 -9.58 -9.89 -1.63
CA ILE A 5 -9.02 -9.92 -0.27
C ILE A 5 -7.56 -10.39 -0.31
N ALA A 6 -7.29 -11.49 -1.04
CA ALA A 6 -5.94 -12.02 -1.19
C ALA A 6 -4.99 -11.03 -1.90
N LEU A 7 -5.40 -10.46 -3.02
CA LEU A 7 -4.61 -9.44 -3.74
C LEU A 7 -4.40 -8.18 -2.89
N GLY A 8 -5.44 -7.71 -2.22
CA GLY A 8 -5.34 -6.57 -1.31
C GLY A 8 -4.36 -6.83 -0.16
N GLY A 9 -4.35 -8.04 0.41
CA GLY A 9 -3.36 -8.45 1.41
C GLY A 9 -1.91 -8.48 0.89
N ILE A 10 -1.70 -9.02 -0.32
CA ILE A 10 -0.37 -9.03 -0.95
C ILE A 10 0.10 -7.60 -1.23
N LEU A 11 -0.76 -6.75 -1.80
CA LEU A 11 -0.45 -5.35 -2.09
C LEU A 11 -0.20 -4.55 -0.82
N MET A 12 -0.94 -4.83 0.26
CA MET A 12 -0.70 -4.26 1.58
C MET A 12 0.71 -4.59 2.09
N ALA A 13 1.13 -5.86 2.00
CA ALA A 13 2.48 -6.27 2.39
C ALA A 13 3.57 -5.56 1.57
N ILE A 14 3.37 -5.41 0.26
CA ILE A 14 4.27 -4.67 -0.62
C ILE A 14 4.32 -3.19 -0.22
N ALA A 15 3.18 -2.55 0.06
CA ALA A 15 3.15 -1.15 0.49
C ALA A 15 3.93 -0.92 1.79
N VAL A 16 3.83 -1.85 2.76
CA VAL A 16 4.62 -1.81 4.00
C VAL A 16 6.12 -1.96 3.71
N ALA A 17 6.51 -2.92 2.87
CA ALA A 17 7.91 -3.11 2.48
C ALA A 17 8.49 -1.86 1.79
N LEU A 18 7.73 -1.24 0.86
CA LEU A 18 8.12 0.01 0.21
C LEU A 18 8.21 1.17 1.18
N GLY A 19 7.28 1.27 2.15
CA GLY A 19 7.34 2.27 3.21
C GLY A 19 8.59 2.15 4.08
N ALA A 20 8.93 0.92 4.49
CA ALA A 20 10.16 0.64 5.24
C ALA A 20 11.41 0.97 4.43
N PHE A 21 11.44 0.60 3.15
CA PHE A 21 12.53 0.95 2.23
C PHE A 21 12.69 2.47 2.09
N GLY A 22 11.59 3.20 1.94
CA GLY A 22 11.57 4.67 1.94
C GLY A 22 12.21 5.27 3.20
N ALA A 23 11.80 4.78 4.37
CA ALA A 23 12.22 5.30 5.66
C ALA A 23 13.69 5.00 6.00
N HIS A 24 14.20 3.81 5.64
CA HIS A 24 15.52 3.35 6.06
C HIS A 24 16.58 3.51 4.97
N ALA A 25 16.24 3.27 3.70
CA ALA A 25 17.22 3.21 2.62
C ALA A 25 17.24 4.44 1.72
N LEU A 26 16.10 5.15 1.59
CA LEU A 26 15.92 6.26 0.64
C LEU A 26 15.95 7.66 1.25
N LYS A 27 15.68 7.78 2.55
CA LYS A 27 15.54 9.06 3.25
C LYS A 27 16.69 10.03 3.02
N ASP A 28 17.93 9.53 3.08
CA ASP A 28 19.14 10.35 2.94
C ASP A 28 19.74 10.29 1.52
N LYS A 29 19.11 9.55 0.60
CA LYS A 29 19.55 9.39 -0.80
C LYS A 29 18.75 10.24 -1.79
N LEU A 30 17.55 10.66 -1.42
CA LEU A 30 16.66 11.43 -2.28
C LEU A 30 16.51 12.87 -1.82
N GLN A 31 16.32 13.76 -2.79
CA GLN A 31 15.87 15.13 -2.52
C GLN A 31 14.49 15.10 -1.85
N ARG A 32 14.19 16.12 -1.03
CA ARG A 32 12.99 16.16 -0.18
C ARG A 32 11.68 16.04 -0.98
N ASP A 33 11.61 16.68 -2.14
CA ASP A 33 10.49 16.62 -3.08
C ASP A 33 10.27 15.21 -3.65
N LYS A 34 11.36 14.52 -4.03
CA LYS A 34 11.30 13.14 -4.52
C LYS A 34 10.91 12.16 -3.42
N LEU A 35 11.42 12.35 -2.20
CA LEU A 35 11.05 11.54 -1.05
C LEU A 35 9.57 11.76 -0.66
N ALA A 36 9.07 13.01 -0.77
CA ALA A 36 7.67 13.30 -0.57
C ALA A 36 6.78 12.63 -1.63
N ALA A 37 7.15 12.72 -2.91
CA ALA A 37 6.44 12.04 -3.99
C ALA A 37 6.43 10.51 -3.82
N PHE A 38 7.58 9.92 -3.43
CA PHE A 38 7.66 8.50 -3.09
C PHE A 38 6.68 8.13 -1.97
N ARG A 39 6.66 8.89 -0.87
CA ARG A 39 5.74 8.65 0.26
C ARG A 39 4.29 8.75 -0.17
N THR A 40 3.92 9.74 -0.99
CA THR A 40 2.57 9.86 -1.54
C THR A 40 2.21 8.65 -2.39
N GLY A 41 3.12 8.16 -3.24
CA GLY A 41 2.92 6.93 -4.01
C GLY A 41 2.69 5.70 -3.14
N VAL A 42 3.50 5.51 -2.09
CA VAL A 42 3.31 4.43 -1.10
C VAL A 42 1.96 4.57 -0.38
N GLN A 43 1.54 5.79 -0.03
CA GLN A 43 0.26 6.05 0.60
C GLN A 43 -0.91 5.70 -0.33
N TYR A 44 -0.83 6.05 -1.62
CA TYR A 44 -1.82 5.63 -2.60
C TYR A 44 -1.86 4.10 -2.73
N HIS A 45 -0.71 3.42 -2.80
CA HIS A 45 -0.66 1.95 -2.85
C HIS A 45 -1.39 1.34 -1.64
N LEU A 46 -1.10 1.82 -0.43
CA LEU A 46 -1.72 1.37 0.81
C LEU A 46 -3.25 1.55 0.79
N ILE A 47 -3.73 2.71 0.32
CA ILE A 47 -5.16 3.00 0.21
C ILE A 47 -5.84 2.06 -0.80
N HIS A 48 -5.22 1.78 -1.94
CA HIS A 48 -5.79 0.86 -2.93
C HIS A 48 -5.80 -0.59 -2.42
N ALA A 49 -4.77 -1.00 -1.68
CA ALA A 49 -4.74 -2.30 -1.03
C ALA A 49 -5.89 -2.46 -0.02
N LEU A 50 -6.13 -1.45 0.82
CA LEU A 50 -7.28 -1.42 1.73
C LEU A 50 -8.61 -1.43 0.97
N GLY A 51 -8.72 -0.64 -0.11
CA GLY A 51 -9.91 -0.59 -0.94
C GLY A 51 -10.26 -1.95 -1.55
N LEU A 52 -9.26 -2.71 -2.01
CA LEU A 52 -9.46 -4.08 -2.52
C LEU A 52 -9.93 -5.04 -1.43
N ILE A 53 -9.34 -4.97 -0.24
CA ILE A 53 -9.78 -5.79 0.90
C ILE A 53 -11.24 -5.45 1.25
N ALA A 54 -11.57 -4.17 1.41
CA ALA A 54 -12.92 -3.72 1.75
C ALA A 54 -13.95 -4.13 0.68
N ALA A 55 -13.64 -3.94 -0.60
CA ALA A 55 -14.49 -4.37 -1.71
C ALA A 55 -14.70 -5.89 -1.71
N GLY A 56 -13.64 -6.65 -1.42
CA GLY A 56 -13.70 -8.10 -1.26
C GLY A 56 -14.61 -8.54 -0.11
N MET A 57 -14.49 -7.90 1.06
CA MET A 57 -15.29 -8.20 2.25
C MET A 57 -16.78 -7.86 2.06
N LEU A 58 -17.08 -6.68 1.49
CA LEU A 58 -18.45 -6.27 1.16
C LEU A 58 -19.11 -7.27 0.19
N ALA A 59 -18.36 -7.73 -0.82
CA ALA A 59 -18.89 -8.67 -1.81
C ALA A 59 -19.10 -10.09 -1.27
N VAL A 60 -18.47 -10.46 -0.15
CA VAL A 60 -18.69 -11.75 0.54
C VAL A 60 -19.69 -11.60 1.71
N GLY A 61 -20.15 -10.38 2.01
CA GLY A 61 -21.12 -10.10 3.06
C GLY A 61 -20.56 -10.19 4.48
N VAL A 62 -19.24 -10.02 4.63
CA VAL A 62 -18.53 -10.03 5.92
C VAL A 62 -18.40 -8.61 6.50
N LEU A 63 -18.63 -7.60 5.68
CA LEU A 63 -18.72 -6.18 6.03
C LEU A 63 -20.09 -5.67 5.59
#